data_AF-A0A1Q3EK73-F1
#
_entry.id   AF-A0A1Q3EK73-F1
#
_cell.length_a   1.000
_cell.length_b   1.000
_cell.length_c   1.000
_cell.angle_alpha   90.00
_cell.angle_beta   90.00
_cell.angle_gamma   90.00
#
_symmetry.space_group_name_H-M   'P 1'
#
loop_
_entity.id
_entity.type
_entity.pdbx_description
1 polymer ?
#
loop_
_entity_poly.entity_id
_entity_poly.type
_entity_poly.pdbx_seq_one_letter_code
_entity_poly.pdbx_strand_id
1 'polypeptide(L)'
;MDWPVVCPSFRLSLSFILPPFTPLTLGVPGSSISNGAAAAAGSLASLIAAFNDLDPDYLAVVRTTLDSQDLALSLLEMQCQQALDAMDVDSPSVHLPAANTSEEIEIDGQPFKIFYPSEPQPSDTLVLPGRYEKDTGVFHASYRDLNSLKRTALVELCKQYGLGAQGNMRVLKEKLIGFSENKIRWQCLLPIARRAHRGVRNGGITKNNPVPKKGAAAAPSTSKSKKLKLSTLRRNEMMGLPLDAPLGVQLFDTERSKDMRTLEQKNRLLSWAKTFCDKHPYVTREELAQRRKIKEEERARENATSTSFSGFIMTTYTYLFSPLVPTVNNSPASITAGHVLPLKVWTTNTGLQMPASSAAIGASPGDSVTPTHVNNNGSFSNAQNSGKSNADTQSAANIPKSSDSSTKPSDNSTKPPDNSTEPPDNSTTSTDEYERVYVLTVGLGRIVHYKECDLREPPSITFASNIPRLDRVWDDERPSWDPEDCGKNLLSINGTPIALRYWRDVFSGKKSSVWASLKKLWSEWKYVAERYRASSPDEFWKEFSFSDGRRFHWKAISDQLRDLRSKHEQQLVDKAKADPPIHKFDAKAIVAQPITTGIHRV
;
A
#
# COMPACT_ATOMS: atom_id res chain seq x y z
N MET A 1 20.49 19.20 38.25
CA MET A 1 20.39 18.26 39.39
C MET A 1 19.82 17.02 38.75
N ASP A 2 20.71 16.14 38.31
CA ASP A 2 20.36 15.09 37.37
C ASP A 2 20.54 13.75 38.08
N TRP A 3 19.44 13.05 38.31
CA TRP A 3 19.45 11.68 38.84
C TRP A 3 19.61 10.70 37.67
N PRO A 4 20.51 9.71 37.74
CA PRO A 4 20.52 8.63 36.77
C PRO A 4 19.46 7.58 37.14
N VAL A 5 18.49 7.39 36.25
CA VAL A 5 17.56 6.25 36.29
C VAL A 5 18.34 4.99 35.88
N VAL A 6 18.70 4.16 36.86
CA VAL A 6 19.19 2.80 36.63
C VAL A 6 17.97 1.87 36.59
N CYS A 7 17.63 1.34 35.41
CA CYS A 7 16.62 0.29 35.30
C CYS A 7 17.19 -1.04 35.85
N PRO A 8 16.55 -1.69 36.83
CA PRO A 8 16.90 -3.05 37.20
C PRO A 8 16.41 -4.01 36.10
N SER A 9 17.32 -4.79 35.53
CA SER A 9 16.98 -5.89 34.63
C SER A 9 16.54 -7.09 35.47
N PHE A 10 15.23 -7.32 35.56
CA PHE A 10 14.68 -8.52 36.17
C PHE A 10 14.91 -9.71 35.23
N ARG A 11 15.64 -10.73 35.69
CA ARG A 11 15.73 -12.04 35.04
C ARG A 11 14.72 -12.97 35.71
N LEU A 12 13.70 -13.39 34.97
CA LEU A 12 12.81 -14.47 35.40
C LEU A 12 13.33 -15.77 34.78
N SER A 13 13.81 -16.69 35.62
CA SER A 13 14.12 -18.08 35.22
C SER A 13 13.08 -19.01 35.82
N LEU A 14 12.39 -19.78 34.98
CA LEU A 14 11.43 -20.79 35.41
C LEU A 14 12.12 -22.16 35.38
N SER A 15 12.21 -22.81 36.53
CA SER A 15 12.74 -24.18 36.65
C SER A 15 11.66 -25.09 37.19
N PHE A 16 11.43 -26.22 36.52
CA PHE A 16 10.52 -27.26 37.00
C PHE A 16 11.35 -28.49 37.42
N ILE A 17 10.98 -29.07 38.57
CA ILE A 17 11.50 -30.36 39.03
C ILE A 17 10.32 -31.33 38.97
N LEU A 18 10.39 -32.31 38.07
CA LEU A 18 9.36 -33.36 37.92
C LEU A 18 10.00 -34.71 38.25
N PRO A 19 9.75 -35.31 39.43
CA PRO A 19 10.19 -36.68 39.70
C PRO A 19 9.50 -37.66 38.74
N PRO A 20 10.18 -38.70 38.22
CA PRO A 20 11.56 -39.13 38.50
C PRO A 20 12.64 -38.52 37.59
N PHE A 21 12.36 -37.45 36.85
CA PHE A 21 13.25 -36.90 35.82
C PHE A 21 14.09 -35.69 36.29
N THR A 22 15.18 -35.46 35.56
CA THR A 22 16.15 -34.38 35.78
C THR A 22 15.51 -32.98 35.66
N PRO A 23 15.99 -31.99 36.42
CA PRO A 23 15.47 -30.62 36.41
C PRO A 23 15.55 -30.02 35.00
N LEU A 24 14.43 -29.48 34.52
CA LEU A 24 14.33 -28.87 33.21
C LEU A 24 14.27 -27.35 33.41
N THR A 25 15.41 -26.69 33.15
CA THR A 25 15.55 -25.23 33.27
C THR A 25 15.36 -24.60 31.90
N LEU A 26 14.28 -23.83 31.72
CA LEU A 26 14.05 -23.07 30.51
C LEU A 26 14.76 -21.72 30.63
N GLY A 27 15.98 -21.62 30.09
CA GLY A 27 16.71 -20.37 29.99
C GLY A 27 16.27 -19.58 28.75
N VAL A 28 15.82 -18.34 28.91
CA VAL A 28 15.67 -17.40 27.78
C VAL A 28 17.06 -16.91 27.38
N PRO A 29 17.56 -17.20 26.16
CA PRO A 29 18.90 -16.76 25.78
C PRO A 29 18.90 -15.23 25.55
N GLY A 30 19.58 -14.53 26.47
CA GLY A 30 20.00 -13.15 26.27
C GLY A 30 21.13 -13.09 25.24
N SER A 31 20.99 -12.18 24.29
CA SER A 31 21.93 -11.90 23.21
C SER A 31 23.34 -11.55 23.70
N SER A 32 24.33 -12.37 23.38
CA SER A 32 25.71 -11.96 23.12
C SER A 32 26.44 -13.04 22.31
N ILE A 33 27.23 -12.61 21.33
CA ILE A 33 27.74 -13.36 20.18
C ILE A 33 28.98 -14.18 20.54
N SER A 34 28.99 -15.48 20.22
CA SER A 34 29.96 -16.09 19.29
C SER A 34 29.92 -17.63 19.32
N ASN A 35 29.95 -18.19 18.10
CA ASN A 35 30.33 -19.56 17.73
C ASN A 35 29.38 -20.73 18.10
N GLY A 36 28.71 -21.23 17.06
CA GLY A 36 28.45 -22.67 16.86
C GLY A 36 27.12 -23.18 17.41
N ALA A 37 26.05 -23.14 16.60
CA ALA A 37 24.81 -23.87 16.88
C ALA A 37 24.37 -24.68 15.65
N ALA A 38 24.99 -25.86 15.50
CA ALA A 38 24.38 -27.00 14.84
C ALA A 38 24.00 -28.03 15.93
N ALA A 39 23.08 -27.67 16.83
CA ALA A 39 22.52 -28.57 17.84
C ALA A 39 21.31 -27.94 18.57
N ALA A 40 20.17 -27.73 17.89
CA ALA A 40 18.92 -27.39 18.58
C ALA A 40 17.64 -27.69 17.78
N ALA A 41 17.70 -28.52 16.73
CA ALA A 41 16.50 -28.87 15.93
C ALA A 41 15.71 -30.07 16.51
N GLY A 42 16.01 -30.53 17.73
CA GLY A 42 15.46 -31.77 18.30
C GLY A 42 14.44 -31.63 19.44
N SER A 43 14.03 -30.42 19.85
CA SER A 43 13.42 -30.26 21.18
C SER A 43 11.91 -30.03 21.25
N LEU A 44 11.22 -29.65 20.17
CA LEU A 44 9.76 -29.41 20.28
C LEU A 44 8.96 -30.71 20.18
N ALA A 45 9.32 -31.59 19.24
CA ALA A 45 8.65 -32.89 19.08
C ALA A 45 8.85 -33.79 20.30
N SER A 46 10.03 -33.76 20.91
CA SER A 46 10.35 -34.49 22.14
C SER A 46 9.59 -33.97 23.36
N LEU A 47 9.34 -32.66 23.41
CA LEU A 47 8.55 -32.03 24.47
C LEU A 47 7.07 -32.34 24.30
N ILE A 48 6.53 -32.29 23.07
CA ILE A 48 5.15 -32.69 22.75
C ILE A 48 4.94 -34.18 23.04
N ALA A 49 5.90 -35.05 22.69
CA ALA A 49 5.85 -36.47 23.02
C ALA A 49 5.85 -36.70 24.54
N ALA A 50 6.71 -35.99 25.29
CA ALA A 50 6.75 -36.07 26.75
C ALA A 50 5.44 -35.58 27.40
N PHE A 51 4.75 -34.59 26.82
CA PHE A 51 3.43 -34.15 27.31
C PHE A 51 2.31 -35.15 27.03
N ASN A 52 2.40 -35.91 25.94
CA ASN A 52 1.41 -36.94 25.60
C ASN A 52 1.54 -38.19 26.49
N ASP A 53 2.72 -38.42 27.08
CA ASP A 53 3.00 -39.55 27.97
C ASP A 53 2.75 -39.22 29.47
N LEU A 54 2.37 -37.97 29.80
CA LEU A 54 2.06 -37.59 31.18
C LEU A 54 0.67 -38.12 31.60
N ASP A 55 0.61 -38.62 32.82
CA ASP A 55 -0.63 -39.02 33.47
C ASP A 55 -1.63 -37.83 33.49
N PRO A 56 -2.90 -38.02 33.11
CA PRO A 56 -3.93 -36.98 33.17
C PRO A 56 -4.03 -36.25 34.51
N ASP A 57 -3.73 -36.91 35.63
CA ASP A 57 -3.73 -36.28 36.96
C ASP A 57 -2.59 -35.26 37.11
N TYR A 58 -1.42 -35.53 36.51
CA TYR A 58 -0.29 -34.59 36.48
C TYR A 58 -0.56 -33.41 35.52
N LEU A 59 -1.23 -33.66 34.39
CA LEU A 59 -1.65 -32.59 33.48
C LEU A 59 -2.63 -31.61 34.15
N ALA A 60 -3.50 -32.10 35.03
CA ALA A 60 -4.39 -31.24 35.81
C ALA A 60 -3.60 -30.30 36.75
N VAL A 61 -2.56 -30.81 37.42
CA VAL A 61 -1.70 -29.99 38.31
C VAL A 61 -0.92 -28.94 37.51
N VAL A 62 -0.35 -29.29 36.37
CA VAL A 62 0.36 -28.35 35.48
C VAL A 62 -0.58 -27.25 34.97
N ARG A 63 -1.84 -27.61 34.66
CA ARG A 63 -2.84 -26.66 34.19
C ARG A 63 -3.24 -25.66 35.28
N THR A 64 -3.52 -26.13 36.49
CA THR A 64 -3.86 -25.25 37.63
C THR A 64 -2.72 -24.30 38.00
N THR A 65 -1.46 -24.73 37.86
CA THR A 65 -0.30 -23.85 38.09
C THR A 65 -0.13 -22.79 37.01
N LEU A 66 -0.37 -23.14 35.73
CA LEU A 66 -0.38 -22.16 34.64
C LEU A 66 -1.53 -21.14 34.80
N ASP A 67 -2.73 -21.60 35.16
CA ASP A 67 -3.88 -20.73 35.41
C ASP A 67 -3.61 -19.75 36.57
N SER A 68 -2.88 -20.19 37.61
CA SER A 68 -2.47 -19.31 38.72
C SER A 68 -1.45 -18.24 38.31
N GLN A 69 -0.60 -18.53 37.32
CA GLN A 69 0.37 -17.56 36.79
C GLN A 69 -0.29 -16.53 35.88
N ASP A 70 -1.28 -16.93 35.10
CA ASP A 70 -2.06 -16.02 34.23
C ASP A 70 -2.81 -14.96 35.06
N LEU A 71 -3.35 -15.37 36.21
CA LEU A 71 -3.99 -14.47 37.17
C LEU A 71 -3.00 -13.49 37.79
N ALA A 72 -1.76 -13.91 38.07
CA ALA A 72 -0.72 -13.04 38.61
C ALA A 72 -0.25 -11.98 37.59
N LEU A 73 -0.13 -12.33 36.31
CA LEU A 73 0.21 -11.40 35.24
C LEU A 73 -0.90 -10.38 34.99
N SER A 74 -2.16 -10.82 35.01
CA SER A 74 -3.34 -9.94 34.88
C SER A 74 -3.41 -8.89 36.00
N LEU A 75 -3.02 -9.26 37.23
CA LEU A 75 -2.97 -8.36 38.38
C LEU A 75 -1.86 -7.31 38.25
N LEU A 76 -0.72 -7.69 37.67
CA LEU A 76 0.39 -6.78 37.41
C LEU A 76 0.04 -5.74 36.34
N GLU A 77 -0.64 -6.16 35.27
CA GLU A 77 -1.11 -5.28 34.20
C GLU A 77 -2.09 -4.21 34.72
N MET A 78 -3.02 -4.62 35.60
CA MET A 78 -3.97 -3.71 36.25
C MET A 78 -3.26 -2.64 37.10
N GLN A 79 -2.19 -3.01 37.82
CA GLN A 79 -1.42 -2.06 38.63
C GLN A 79 -0.61 -1.08 37.78
N CYS A 80 -0.07 -1.52 36.63
CA CYS A 80 0.62 -0.63 35.70
C CYS A 80 -0.32 0.42 35.08
N GLN A 81 -1.57 0.04 34.75
CA GLN A 81 -2.55 0.99 34.21
C GLN A 81 -2.96 2.05 35.24
N GLN A 82 -3.19 1.64 36.50
CA GLN A 82 -3.50 2.58 37.58
C GLN A 82 -2.37 3.60 37.84
N ALA A 83 -1.11 3.20 37.63
CA ALA A 83 0.03 4.10 37.76
C ALA A 83 0.12 5.13 36.61
N LEU A 84 -0.27 4.75 35.38
CA LEU A 84 -0.30 5.67 34.24
C LEU A 84 -1.43 6.70 34.36
N ASP A 85 -2.61 6.28 34.80
CA ASP A 85 -3.76 7.18 34.96
C ASP A 85 -3.51 8.21 36.08
N ALA A 86 -2.71 7.86 37.10
CA ALA A 86 -2.31 8.78 38.16
C ALA A 86 -1.30 9.85 37.71
N MET A 87 -0.60 9.64 36.59
CA MET A 87 0.42 10.56 36.07
C MET A 87 -0.13 11.64 35.12
N ASP A 88 -1.40 11.57 34.73
CA ASP A 88 -1.99 12.46 33.69
C ASP A 88 -2.76 13.68 34.26
N VAL A 89 -2.62 13.98 35.55
CA VAL A 89 -3.49 14.97 36.25
C VAL A 89 -2.97 16.42 36.25
N ASP A 90 -1.72 16.71 35.84
CA ASP A 90 -1.17 18.07 35.90
C ASP A 90 -0.73 18.63 34.55
N SER A 91 -1.68 19.09 33.73
CA SER A 91 -1.41 20.00 32.60
C SER A 91 -1.97 21.40 32.88
N PRO A 92 -1.12 22.41 33.13
CA PRO A 92 -1.59 23.76 33.47
C PRO A 92 -2.14 24.49 32.24
N SER A 93 -3.40 24.89 32.37
CA SER A 93 -4.08 25.84 31.48
C SER A 93 -3.37 27.20 31.46
N VAL A 94 -2.78 27.55 30.32
CA VAL A 94 -2.17 28.87 30.06
C VAL A 94 -3.05 29.65 29.08
N HIS A 95 -3.76 30.63 29.60
CA HIS A 95 -4.39 31.73 28.85
C HIS A 95 -3.32 32.77 28.47
N LEU A 96 -3.15 33.11 27.17
CA LEU A 96 -2.60 34.39 26.66
C LEU A 96 -2.64 34.47 25.10
N PRO A 97 -2.39 35.64 24.47
CA PRO A 97 -3.33 36.39 23.64
C PRO A 97 -3.30 36.03 22.14
N ALA A 98 -4.32 36.52 21.41
CA ALA A 98 -4.59 36.32 19.98
C ALA A 98 -3.50 36.87 19.03
N ALA A 99 -2.33 36.24 19.02
CA ALA A 99 -1.35 36.37 17.95
C ALA A 99 -1.76 35.47 16.78
N ASN A 100 -1.70 36.00 15.56
CA ASN A 100 -1.97 35.26 14.32
C ASN A 100 -1.22 33.92 14.34
N THR A 101 -1.95 32.83 14.52
CA THR A 101 -1.40 31.47 14.55
C THR A 101 -0.95 31.12 13.13
N SER A 102 0.36 31.08 12.94
CA SER A 102 0.95 30.51 11.73
C SER A 102 1.41 29.10 12.03
N GLU A 103 1.06 28.17 11.15
CA GLU A 103 1.56 26.80 11.18
C GLU A 103 2.63 26.64 10.10
N GLU A 104 3.76 26.04 10.45
CA GLU A 104 4.84 25.75 9.52
C GLU A 104 4.89 24.24 9.29
N ILE A 105 4.72 23.82 8.04
CA ILE A 105 4.68 22.42 7.63
C ILE A 105 5.87 22.19 6.72
N GLU A 106 6.74 21.26 7.07
CA GLU A 106 7.87 20.89 6.22
C GLU A 106 7.40 19.90 5.14
N ILE A 107 7.56 20.25 3.86
CA ILE A 107 7.23 19.37 2.74
C ILE A 107 8.41 19.35 1.77
N ASP A 108 8.92 18.15 1.47
CA ASP A 108 10.12 17.95 0.64
C ASP A 108 11.36 18.74 1.13
N GLY A 109 11.46 18.97 2.44
CA GLY A 109 12.57 19.72 3.06
C GLY A 109 12.47 21.24 2.87
N GLN A 110 11.35 21.75 2.34
CA GLN A 110 11.07 23.18 2.30
C GLN A 110 9.98 23.52 3.34
N PRO A 111 10.20 24.50 4.23
CA PRO A 111 9.16 24.95 5.14
C PRO A 111 8.05 25.68 4.36
N PHE A 112 6.81 25.23 4.56
CA PHE A 112 5.59 25.84 4.05
C PHE A 112 4.85 26.50 5.20
N LYS A 113 4.71 27.81 5.17
CA LYS A 113 3.96 28.56 6.19
C LYS A 113 2.51 28.74 5.76
N ILE A 114 1.58 28.51 6.69
CA ILE A 114 0.14 28.72 6.52
C ILE A 114 -0.29 29.76 7.54
N PHE A 115 -0.89 30.87 7.09
CA PHE A 115 -1.54 31.84 7.95
C PHE A 115 -3.03 31.56 8.05
N TYR A 116 -3.49 31.39 9.28
CA TYR A 116 -4.92 31.28 9.59
C TYR A 116 -5.53 32.67 9.79
N PRO A 117 -6.79 32.89 9.38
CA PRO A 117 -7.53 34.09 9.75
C PRO A 117 -7.55 34.24 11.28
N SER A 118 -7.47 35.47 11.77
CA SER A 118 -7.52 35.78 13.21
C SER A 118 -8.87 35.46 13.85
N GLU A 119 -9.92 35.33 13.04
CA GLU A 119 -11.25 34.93 13.49
C GLU A 119 -11.23 33.45 13.91
N PRO A 120 -11.89 33.08 15.02
CA PRO A 120 -12.02 31.67 15.39
C PRO A 120 -12.78 30.92 14.29
N GLN A 121 -12.33 29.71 13.96
CA GLN A 121 -12.95 28.88 12.94
C GLN A 121 -14.43 28.59 13.32
N PRO A 122 -15.42 29.03 12.52
CA PRO A 122 -16.83 28.73 12.80
C PRO A 122 -17.13 27.23 12.72
N SER A 123 -18.11 26.76 13.50
CA SER A 123 -18.38 25.33 13.79
C SER A 123 -18.65 24.41 12.59
N ASP A 124 -18.93 24.96 11.41
CA ASP A 124 -19.26 24.18 10.20
C ASP A 124 -18.42 24.59 8.99
N THR A 125 -17.30 25.25 9.24
CA THR A 125 -16.41 25.73 8.18
C THR A 125 -15.21 24.84 8.00
N LEU A 126 -14.85 24.63 6.74
CA LEU A 126 -13.67 23.90 6.34
C LEU A 126 -12.51 24.87 6.07
N VAL A 127 -11.31 24.52 6.51
CA VAL A 127 -10.10 25.28 6.19
C VAL A 127 -9.65 24.94 4.78
N LEU A 128 -9.74 25.89 3.86
CA LEU A 128 -9.29 25.70 2.48
C LEU A 128 -8.17 26.70 2.14
N PRO A 129 -7.22 26.32 1.26
CA PRO A 129 -6.17 27.23 0.82
C PRO A 129 -6.80 28.39 0.04
N GLY A 130 -6.54 29.60 0.52
CA GLY A 130 -6.97 30.85 -0.10
C GLY A 130 -5.90 31.39 -1.04
N ARG A 131 -5.53 32.65 -0.86
CA ARG A 131 -4.54 33.34 -1.70
C ARG A 131 -3.14 32.86 -1.37
N TYR A 132 -2.38 32.46 -2.40
CA TYR A 132 -0.95 32.22 -2.30
C TYR A 132 -0.18 33.51 -2.60
N GLU A 133 0.65 33.94 -1.65
CA GLU A 133 1.49 35.11 -1.79
C GLU A 133 2.88 34.67 -2.27
N LYS A 134 3.16 34.91 -3.55
CA LYS A 134 4.36 34.38 -4.23
C LYS A 134 5.66 34.91 -3.64
N ASP A 135 5.65 36.13 -3.12
CA ASP A 135 6.85 36.81 -2.63
C ASP A 135 7.30 36.27 -1.27
N THR A 136 6.33 35.87 -0.43
CA THR A 136 6.57 35.36 0.92
C THR A 136 6.54 33.83 0.98
N GLY A 137 5.97 33.17 -0.04
CA GLY A 137 5.78 31.72 -0.05
C GLY A 137 4.66 31.25 0.90
N VAL A 138 3.79 32.16 1.33
CA VAL A 138 2.79 31.87 2.37
C VAL A 138 1.41 31.65 1.78
N PHE A 139 0.71 30.63 2.29
CA PHE A 139 -0.70 30.41 2.02
C PHE A 139 -1.57 31.08 3.07
N HIS A 140 -2.50 31.92 2.63
CA HIS A 140 -3.56 32.45 3.50
C HIS A 140 -4.72 31.46 3.49
N ALA A 141 -4.94 30.76 4.59
CA ALA A 141 -6.08 29.86 4.76
C ALA A 141 -7.39 30.66 4.80
N SER A 142 -8.47 30.09 4.31
CA SER A 142 -9.81 30.68 4.35
C SER A 142 -10.82 29.68 4.86
N TYR A 143 -11.67 30.10 5.79
CA TYR A 143 -12.77 29.28 6.28
C TYR A 143 -13.95 29.35 5.29
N ARG A 144 -14.45 28.20 4.87
CA ARG A 144 -15.59 28.09 3.95
C ARG A 144 -16.60 27.11 4.50
N ASP A 145 -17.83 27.57 4.70
CA ASP A 145 -18.95 26.67 5.01
C ASP A 145 -19.39 25.94 3.74
N LEU A 146 -19.17 24.62 3.69
CA LEU A 146 -19.56 23.81 2.54
C LEU A 146 -21.07 23.58 2.45
N ASN A 147 -21.81 23.77 3.55
CA ASN A 147 -23.24 23.48 3.61
C ASN A 147 -24.09 24.60 2.99
N SER A 148 -23.65 25.86 3.10
CA SER A 148 -24.29 27.00 2.43
C SER A 148 -23.98 27.10 0.93
N LEU A 149 -22.96 26.40 0.42
CA LEU A 149 -22.57 26.49 -0.99
C LEU A 149 -23.48 25.68 -1.92
N LYS A 150 -23.97 26.34 -2.96
CA LYS A 150 -24.67 25.69 -4.08
C LYS A 150 -23.71 24.81 -4.88
N ARG A 151 -24.26 23.80 -5.57
CA ARG A 151 -23.47 22.86 -6.41
C ARG A 151 -22.54 23.56 -7.41
N THR A 152 -22.98 24.65 -8.03
CA THR A 152 -22.16 25.42 -8.98
C THR A 152 -20.89 25.96 -8.33
N ALA A 153 -21.00 26.52 -7.13
CA ALA A 153 -19.86 27.03 -6.36
C ALA A 153 -18.93 25.89 -5.90
N LEU A 154 -19.47 24.73 -5.48
CA LEU A 154 -18.67 23.55 -5.16
C LEU A 154 -17.88 23.03 -6.36
N VAL A 155 -18.47 23.05 -7.56
CA VAL A 155 -17.80 22.68 -8.81
C VAL A 155 -16.68 23.67 -9.14
N GLU A 156 -16.90 24.97 -8.94
CA GLU A 156 -15.87 25.99 -9.15
C GLU A 156 -14.70 25.84 -8.18
N LEU A 157 -14.97 25.60 -6.89
CA LEU A 157 -13.92 25.29 -5.91
C LEU A 157 -13.15 24.02 -6.29
N CYS A 158 -13.85 22.94 -6.68
CA CYS A 158 -13.17 21.74 -7.15
C CYS A 158 -12.26 22.02 -8.36
N LYS A 159 -12.74 22.79 -9.35
CA LYS A 159 -11.93 23.20 -10.52
C LYS A 159 -10.74 24.05 -10.12
N GLN A 160 -10.92 25.00 -9.21
CA GLN A 160 -9.86 25.87 -8.69
C GLN A 160 -8.74 25.05 -8.04
N TYR A 161 -9.10 23.99 -7.30
CA TYR A 161 -8.15 23.11 -6.64
C TYR A 161 -7.67 21.91 -7.49
N GLY A 162 -8.07 21.86 -8.78
CA GLY A 162 -7.74 20.74 -9.66
C GLY A 162 -8.37 19.40 -9.26
N LEU A 163 -9.40 19.43 -8.40
CA LEU A 163 -10.22 18.29 -8.03
C LEU A 163 -11.25 18.06 -9.15
N GLY A 164 -11.42 16.82 -9.61
CA GLY A 164 -12.31 16.52 -10.72
C GLY A 164 -13.75 17.04 -10.49
N ALA A 165 -14.26 17.84 -11.42
CA ALA A 165 -15.53 18.57 -11.34
C ALA A 165 -16.81 17.70 -11.45
N GLN A 166 -16.68 16.38 -11.61
CA GLN A 166 -17.81 15.45 -11.75
C GLN A 166 -18.20 14.85 -10.39
N GLY A 167 -19.51 14.63 -10.20
CA GLY A 167 -20.08 14.02 -9.00
C GLY A 167 -21.36 14.71 -8.53
N ASN A 168 -22.11 14.05 -7.66
CA ASN A 168 -23.23 14.66 -6.93
C ASN A 168 -22.70 15.62 -5.84
N MET A 169 -23.58 16.45 -5.26
CA MET A 169 -23.21 17.46 -4.25
C MET A 169 -22.42 16.85 -3.07
N ARG A 170 -22.83 15.68 -2.58
CA ARG A 170 -22.12 14.92 -1.54
C ARG A 170 -20.68 14.58 -1.92
N VAL A 171 -20.48 14.05 -3.13
CA VAL A 171 -19.15 13.68 -3.65
C VAL A 171 -18.24 14.90 -3.81
N LEU A 172 -18.79 16.05 -4.20
CA LEU A 172 -18.01 17.29 -4.30
C LEU A 172 -17.58 17.81 -2.93
N LYS A 173 -18.46 17.74 -1.91
CA LYS A 173 -18.11 18.10 -0.53
C LYS A 173 -17.03 17.18 0.03
N GLU A 174 -17.19 15.87 -0.12
CA GLU A 174 -16.21 14.87 0.33
C GLU A 174 -14.84 15.05 -0.30
N LYS A 175 -14.79 15.37 -1.61
CA LYS A 175 -13.54 15.72 -2.29
C LYS A 175 -12.86 16.96 -1.70
N LEU A 176 -13.63 17.99 -1.32
CA LEU A 176 -13.10 19.21 -0.71
C LEU A 176 -12.64 18.95 0.74
N ILE A 177 -13.39 18.15 1.51
CA ILE A 177 -13.02 17.71 2.86
C ILE A 177 -11.70 16.95 2.81
N GLY A 178 -11.60 15.89 2.00
CA GLY A 178 -10.35 15.12 1.88
C GLY A 178 -9.18 15.92 1.30
N PHE A 179 -9.44 17.01 0.57
CA PHE A 179 -8.39 17.94 0.14
C PHE A 179 -7.94 18.91 1.25
N SER A 180 -8.86 19.34 2.12
CA SER A 180 -8.52 20.19 3.27
C SER A 180 -7.71 19.46 4.34
N GLU A 181 -8.03 18.19 4.58
CA GLU A 181 -7.33 17.34 5.56
C GLU A 181 -5.89 17.06 5.11
N ASN A 182 -5.68 16.94 3.80
CA ASN A 182 -4.37 16.66 3.24
C ASN A 182 -3.63 17.93 2.81
N LYS A 183 -3.11 18.68 3.80
CA LYS A 183 -2.35 19.93 3.60
C LYS A 183 -1.15 19.78 2.65
N ILE A 184 -0.57 18.59 2.53
CA ILE A 184 0.54 18.30 1.60
C ILE A 184 0.10 18.55 0.15
N ARG A 185 -1.16 18.26 -0.20
CA ARG A 185 -1.68 18.46 -1.57
C ARG A 185 -1.86 19.92 -1.94
N TRP A 186 -1.79 20.85 -0.99
CA TRP A 186 -1.92 22.28 -1.27
C TRP A 186 -0.75 22.79 -2.14
N GLN A 187 0.39 22.09 -2.14
CA GLN A 187 1.50 22.36 -3.05
C GLN A 187 1.12 22.23 -4.53
N CYS A 188 0.16 21.36 -4.87
CA CYS A 188 -0.31 21.23 -6.25
C CYS A 188 -1.00 22.51 -6.76
N LEU A 189 -1.38 23.43 -5.86
CA LEU A 189 -1.97 24.73 -6.20
C LEU A 189 -0.92 25.78 -6.54
N LEU A 190 0.33 25.56 -6.13
CA LEU A 190 1.40 26.41 -6.61
C LEU A 190 1.39 26.32 -8.13
N PRO A 191 1.48 27.46 -8.83
CA PRO A 191 1.81 27.46 -10.24
C PRO A 191 3.25 26.96 -10.35
N ILE A 192 3.45 25.64 -10.18
CA ILE A 192 4.65 24.94 -10.61
C ILE A 192 4.83 25.41 -12.03
N ALA A 193 6.03 25.94 -12.32
CA ALA A 193 6.42 26.29 -13.66
C ALA A 193 6.11 25.07 -14.51
N ARG A 194 4.95 25.07 -15.18
CA ARG A 194 4.53 24.00 -16.06
C ARG A 194 5.60 24.04 -17.10
N ARG A 195 6.59 23.15 -16.96
CA ARG A 195 7.72 23.03 -17.85
C ARG A 195 7.02 22.85 -19.18
N ALA A 196 6.99 23.92 -19.98
CA ALA A 196 6.26 23.91 -21.22
C ALA A 196 6.83 22.69 -21.93
N HIS A 197 5.99 21.69 -22.15
CA HIS A 197 6.42 20.51 -22.87
C HIS A 197 6.76 21.04 -24.26
N ARG A 198 8.02 21.49 -24.46
CA ARG A 198 8.58 21.94 -25.73
C ARG A 198 8.86 20.71 -26.60
N GLY A 199 7.91 19.78 -26.60
CA GLY A 199 7.74 18.83 -27.68
C GLY A 199 6.67 19.41 -28.57
N VAL A 200 7.03 19.69 -29.81
CA VAL A 200 6.09 19.96 -30.91
C VAL A 200 5.05 18.84 -30.88
N ARG A 201 3.84 19.12 -30.41
CA ARG A 201 2.71 18.23 -30.58
C ARG A 201 2.44 18.20 -32.09
N ASN A 202 2.96 17.16 -32.73
CA ASN A 202 2.58 16.80 -34.09
C ASN A 202 1.05 16.79 -34.19
N GLY A 203 0.58 17.32 -35.32
CA GLY A 203 -0.79 17.74 -35.56
C GLY A 203 -1.84 16.77 -35.03
N GLY A 204 -2.90 17.37 -34.46
CA GLY A 204 -4.14 16.67 -34.22
C GLY A 204 -4.60 16.02 -35.52
N ILE A 205 -4.44 14.70 -35.60
CA ILE A 205 -5.16 13.85 -36.53
C ILE A 205 -6.62 13.97 -36.11
N THR A 206 -7.35 14.87 -36.77
CA THR A 206 -8.81 14.89 -36.73
C THR A 206 -9.27 13.52 -37.19
N LYS A 207 -9.84 12.74 -36.27
CA LYS A 207 -10.53 11.50 -36.56
C LYS A 207 -11.71 11.84 -37.48
N ASN A 208 -11.49 11.74 -38.79
CA ASN A 208 -12.58 11.69 -39.75
C ASN A 208 -13.25 10.33 -39.55
N ASN A 209 -14.43 10.32 -38.94
CA ASN A 209 -15.30 9.16 -38.93
C ASN A 209 -15.63 8.82 -40.40
N PRO A 210 -15.38 7.59 -40.87
CA PRO A 210 -15.84 7.17 -42.18
C PRO A 210 -17.37 7.11 -42.17
N VAL A 211 -18.00 7.95 -42.98
CA VAL A 211 -19.43 7.88 -43.30
C VAL A 211 -19.67 6.56 -44.05
N PRO A 212 -20.66 5.74 -43.64
CA PRO A 212 -20.96 4.49 -44.34
C PRO A 212 -21.54 4.79 -45.73
N LYS A 213 -20.87 4.27 -46.77
CA LYS A 213 -21.37 4.24 -48.15
C LYS A 213 -22.60 3.33 -48.22
N LYS A 214 -23.80 3.93 -48.29
CA LYS A 214 -24.96 3.29 -48.91
C LYS A 214 -25.00 3.70 -50.37
N GLY A 215 -24.99 2.70 -51.26
CA GLY A 215 -25.07 2.90 -52.69
C GLY A 215 -26.43 3.44 -53.11
N ALA A 216 -26.40 4.40 -54.02
CA ALA A 216 -27.39 4.60 -55.08
C ALA A 216 -26.79 5.59 -56.08
N ALA A 217 -26.76 5.19 -57.35
CA ALA A 217 -26.38 6.03 -58.47
C ALA A 217 -27.47 7.10 -58.70
N ALA A 218 -27.08 8.38 -58.76
CA ALA A 218 -27.69 9.41 -59.62
C ALA A 218 -27.11 10.82 -59.39
N ALA A 219 -26.86 11.50 -60.50
CA ALA A 219 -26.77 12.95 -60.73
C ALA A 219 -25.50 13.74 -60.29
N PRO A 220 -24.88 14.52 -61.20
CA PRO A 220 -23.78 15.43 -60.89
C PRO A 220 -24.31 16.73 -60.25
N SER A 221 -24.29 16.81 -58.93
CA SER A 221 -24.56 18.08 -58.23
C SER A 221 -23.31 18.96 -58.22
N THR A 222 -23.43 20.17 -58.77
CA THR A 222 -22.45 21.26 -58.74
C THR A 222 -22.15 21.68 -57.29
N SER A 223 -21.20 21.00 -56.65
CA SER A 223 -20.77 21.34 -55.30
C SER A 223 -20.03 22.68 -55.34
N LYS A 224 -20.67 23.72 -54.79
CA LYS A 224 -20.08 25.04 -54.52
C LYS A 224 -18.71 24.84 -53.85
N SER A 225 -17.64 25.21 -54.57
CA SER A 225 -16.28 25.18 -54.07
C SER A 225 -16.22 25.96 -52.76
N LYS A 226 -15.89 25.27 -51.67
CA LYS A 226 -15.71 25.90 -50.37
C LYS A 226 -14.58 26.91 -50.51
N LYS A 227 -14.90 28.20 -50.42
CA LYS A 227 -13.93 29.31 -50.44
C LYS A 227 -12.78 28.97 -49.49
N LEU A 228 -11.55 28.90 -50.00
CA LEU A 228 -10.36 28.69 -49.17
C LEU A 228 -10.33 29.75 -48.08
N LYS A 229 -9.94 29.35 -46.87
CA LYS A 229 -9.73 30.29 -45.76
C LYS A 229 -8.70 31.33 -46.20
N LEU A 230 -8.97 32.61 -45.92
CA LEU A 230 -8.14 33.74 -46.34
C LEU A 230 -6.66 33.59 -45.92
N SER A 231 -6.41 32.92 -44.79
CA SER A 231 -5.06 32.58 -44.32
C SER A 231 -4.28 31.68 -45.27
N THR A 232 -4.97 30.76 -45.95
CA THR A 232 -4.36 29.83 -46.90
C THR A 232 -4.07 30.54 -48.23
N LEU A 233 -4.97 31.44 -48.66
CA LEU A 233 -4.76 32.30 -49.82
C LEU A 233 -3.52 33.19 -49.63
N ARG A 234 -3.42 33.88 -48.48
CA ARG A 234 -2.27 34.74 -48.15
C ARG A 234 -0.95 33.98 -48.03
N ARG A 235 -1.00 32.72 -47.56
CA ARG A 235 0.17 31.84 -47.50
C ARG A 235 0.65 31.44 -48.89
N ASN A 236 -0.25 31.12 -49.80
CA ASN A 236 0.11 30.76 -51.17
C ASN A 236 0.66 31.96 -51.94
N GLU A 237 0.10 33.15 -51.71
CA GLU A 237 0.57 34.43 -52.27
C GLU A 237 1.99 34.78 -51.78
N MET A 238 2.27 34.66 -50.47
CA MET A 238 3.63 34.85 -49.95
C MET A 238 4.66 33.84 -50.48
N MET A 239 4.22 32.65 -50.87
CA MET A 239 5.09 31.59 -51.39
C MET A 239 5.21 31.62 -52.92
N GLY A 240 4.66 32.64 -53.58
CA GLY A 240 4.75 32.83 -55.04
C GLY A 240 4.03 31.76 -55.87
N LEU A 241 3.05 31.06 -55.29
CA LEU A 241 2.34 29.98 -55.99
C LEU A 241 1.15 30.55 -56.78
N PRO A 242 0.97 30.14 -58.06
CA PRO A 242 -0.15 30.55 -58.88
C PRO A 242 -1.48 30.09 -58.25
N LEU A 243 -2.50 30.96 -58.28
CA LEU A 243 -3.79 30.74 -57.61
C LEU A 243 -4.54 29.47 -58.08
N ASP A 244 -4.18 28.94 -59.25
CA ASP A 244 -4.90 27.84 -59.91
C ASP A 244 -4.25 26.47 -59.70
N ALA A 245 -3.26 26.35 -58.80
CA ALA A 245 -2.63 25.07 -58.52
C ALA A 245 -3.64 24.06 -57.94
N PRO A 246 -3.81 22.86 -58.56
CA PRO A 246 -4.83 21.90 -58.17
C PRO A 246 -4.64 21.43 -56.72
N LEU A 247 -5.74 21.46 -55.95
CA LEU A 247 -5.85 21.04 -54.56
C LEU A 247 -5.41 19.56 -54.40
N GLY A 248 -4.12 19.32 -54.18
CA GLY A 248 -3.60 17.98 -53.94
C GLY A 248 -2.10 17.81 -54.19
N VAL A 249 -1.48 18.69 -54.98
CA VAL A 249 -0.03 18.63 -55.20
C VAL A 249 0.66 19.41 -54.07
N GLN A 250 0.94 18.70 -52.97
CA GLN A 250 1.82 19.20 -51.92
C GLN A 250 3.26 19.21 -52.49
N LEU A 251 3.61 20.28 -53.22
CA LEU A 251 4.82 20.39 -54.05
C LEU A 251 6.13 20.52 -53.24
N PHE A 252 6.03 20.63 -51.92
CA PHE A 252 7.16 20.35 -51.06
C PHE A 252 6.91 18.99 -50.45
N ASP A 253 7.72 18.01 -50.86
CA ASP A 253 8.08 16.92 -49.97
C ASP A 253 8.41 17.59 -48.65
N THR A 254 7.48 17.50 -47.72
CA THR A 254 7.72 17.98 -46.37
C THR A 254 8.71 16.96 -45.85
N GLU A 255 9.99 17.21 -46.11
CA GLU A 255 11.12 16.47 -45.55
C GLU A 255 10.88 16.47 -44.05
N ARG A 256 10.28 15.38 -43.63
CA ARG A 256 9.79 15.16 -42.29
C ARG A 256 11.03 15.04 -41.43
N SER A 257 11.45 16.17 -40.89
CA SER A 257 12.51 16.36 -39.90
C SER A 257 13.84 15.67 -40.22
N LYS A 258 14.81 16.45 -40.69
CA LYS A 258 16.27 16.32 -40.47
C LYS A 258 16.72 14.92 -39.99
N ASP A 259 16.54 13.91 -40.83
CA ASP A 259 17.12 12.62 -40.56
C ASP A 259 18.60 12.71 -40.93
N MET A 260 19.42 13.06 -39.93
CA MET A 260 20.86 13.25 -40.06
C MET A 260 21.63 11.94 -40.24
N ARG A 261 20.93 10.81 -40.36
CA ARG A 261 21.56 9.52 -40.63
C ARG A 261 22.17 9.50 -42.04
N THR A 262 23.38 8.95 -42.14
CA THR A 262 24.05 8.75 -43.42
C THR A 262 23.25 7.78 -44.30
N LEU A 263 23.48 7.81 -45.62
CA LEU A 263 22.82 6.89 -46.56
C LEU A 263 23.04 5.42 -46.15
N GLU A 264 24.23 5.10 -45.66
CA GLU A 264 24.56 3.75 -45.17
C GLU A 264 23.72 3.36 -43.94
N GLN A 265 23.55 4.28 -42.99
CA GLN A 265 22.70 4.05 -41.82
C GLN A 265 21.23 3.86 -42.21
N LYS A 266 20.76 4.60 -43.22
CA LYS A 266 19.42 4.41 -43.79
C LYS A 266 19.28 3.03 -44.44
N ASN A 267 20.26 2.60 -45.22
CA ASN A 267 20.27 1.28 -45.84
C ASN A 267 20.33 0.14 -44.81
N ARG A 268 21.12 0.29 -43.74
CA ARG A 268 21.13 -0.65 -42.60
C ARG A 268 19.77 -0.71 -41.88
N LEU A 269 19.09 0.42 -41.73
CA LEU A 269 17.75 0.45 -41.14
C LEU A 269 16.73 -0.25 -42.03
N LEU A 270 16.80 -0.04 -43.34
CA LEU A 270 15.91 -0.67 -44.31
C LEU A 270 16.14 -2.18 -44.40
N SER A 271 17.40 -2.64 -44.37
CA SER A 271 17.70 -4.07 -44.34
C SER A 271 17.21 -4.71 -43.05
N TRP A 272 17.44 -4.06 -41.90
CA TRP A 272 16.88 -4.49 -40.62
C TRP A 272 15.35 -4.57 -40.68
N ALA A 273 14.67 -3.52 -41.16
CA ALA A 273 13.21 -3.48 -41.25
C ALA A 273 12.66 -4.62 -42.13
N LYS A 274 13.32 -4.93 -43.25
CA LYS A 274 12.96 -6.07 -44.10
C LYS A 274 13.10 -7.40 -43.36
N THR A 275 14.26 -7.65 -42.74
CA THR A 275 14.46 -8.89 -41.96
C THR A 275 13.52 -9.00 -40.77
N PHE A 276 13.12 -7.88 -40.17
CA PHE A 276 12.16 -7.83 -39.08
C PHE A 276 10.75 -8.18 -39.56
N CYS A 277 10.29 -7.59 -40.67
CA CYS A 277 9.01 -7.93 -41.29
C CYS A 277 8.94 -9.39 -41.75
N ASP A 278 10.04 -9.94 -42.28
CA ASP A 278 10.11 -11.33 -42.71
C ASP A 278 10.04 -12.30 -41.51
N LYS A 279 10.70 -11.97 -40.38
CA LYS A 279 10.64 -12.75 -39.13
C LYS A 279 9.35 -12.57 -38.35
N HIS A 280 8.71 -11.42 -38.48
CA HIS A 280 7.50 -11.05 -37.78
C HIS A 280 6.44 -10.60 -38.80
N PRO A 281 5.93 -11.54 -39.62
CA PRO A 281 4.90 -11.22 -40.58
C PRO A 281 3.72 -10.59 -39.85
N TYR A 282 3.16 -9.53 -40.44
CA TYR A 282 2.05 -8.81 -39.86
C TYR A 282 0.86 -9.76 -39.69
N VAL A 283 0.54 -10.05 -38.43
CA VAL A 283 -0.64 -10.84 -38.07
C VAL A 283 -1.83 -9.89 -38.05
N THR A 284 -2.83 -10.17 -38.88
CA THR A 284 -4.03 -9.32 -38.94
C THR A 284 -4.78 -9.36 -37.60
N ARG A 285 -5.59 -8.33 -37.34
CA ARG A 285 -6.34 -8.23 -36.08
C ARG A 285 -7.31 -9.41 -35.92
N GLU A 286 -7.87 -9.86 -37.04
CA GLU A 286 -8.77 -11.00 -37.14
C GLU A 286 -8.04 -12.30 -36.79
N GLU A 287 -6.83 -12.51 -37.32
CA GLU A 287 -6.03 -13.69 -37.02
C GLU A 287 -5.58 -13.71 -35.55
N LEU A 288 -5.22 -12.55 -34.97
CA LEU A 288 -4.95 -12.46 -33.52
C LEU A 288 -6.17 -12.81 -32.68
N ALA A 289 -7.37 -12.43 -33.11
CA ALA A 289 -8.62 -12.79 -32.42
C ALA A 289 -8.89 -14.29 -32.51
N GLN A 290 -8.66 -14.92 -33.67
CA GLN A 290 -8.77 -16.36 -33.84
C GLN A 290 -7.77 -17.12 -32.97
N ARG A 291 -6.50 -16.70 -32.95
CA ARG A 291 -5.46 -17.30 -32.09
C ARG A 291 -5.82 -17.19 -30.60
N ARG A 292 -6.42 -16.08 -30.17
CA ARG A 292 -6.92 -15.93 -28.79
C ARG A 292 -8.08 -16.87 -28.51
N LYS A 293 -9.04 -16.99 -29.42
CA LYS A 293 -10.19 -17.88 -29.29
C LYS A 293 -9.77 -19.34 -29.19
N ILE A 294 -8.82 -19.79 -30.03
CA ILE A 294 -8.28 -21.15 -30.00
C ILE A 294 -7.59 -21.43 -28.65
N LYS A 295 -6.74 -20.51 -28.17
CA LYS A 295 -6.08 -20.67 -26.85
C LYS A 295 -7.07 -20.69 -25.69
N GLU A 296 -8.14 -19.92 -25.77
CA GLU A 296 -9.18 -19.91 -24.74
C GLU A 296 -9.98 -21.23 -24.76
N GLU A 297 -10.26 -21.77 -25.94
CA GLU A 297 -10.90 -23.07 -26.11
C GLU A 297 -10.01 -24.23 -25.63
N GLU A 298 -8.70 -24.19 -25.94
CA GLU A 298 -7.74 -25.17 -25.41
C GLU A 298 -7.68 -25.13 -23.88
N ARG A 299 -7.62 -23.93 -23.29
CA ARG A 299 -7.66 -23.78 -21.84
C ARG A 299 -8.97 -24.27 -21.24
N ALA A 300 -10.10 -24.04 -21.91
CA ALA A 300 -11.39 -24.58 -21.48
C ALA A 300 -11.41 -26.11 -21.53
N ARG A 301 -10.78 -26.72 -22.55
CA ARG A 301 -10.64 -28.18 -22.70
C ARG A 301 -9.73 -28.78 -21.62
N GLU A 302 -8.62 -28.13 -21.31
CA GLU A 302 -7.72 -28.49 -20.20
C GLU A 302 -8.45 -28.40 -18.84
N ASN A 303 -9.24 -27.35 -18.63
CA ASN A 303 -10.01 -27.20 -17.40
C ASN A 303 -11.12 -28.26 -17.26
N ALA A 304 -11.80 -28.61 -18.37
CA ALA A 304 -12.83 -29.66 -18.37
C ALA A 304 -12.24 -31.04 -18.05
N THR A 305 -11.05 -31.35 -18.58
CA THR A 305 -10.34 -32.62 -18.29
C THR A 305 -9.77 -32.67 -16.87
N SER A 306 -9.33 -31.54 -16.31
CA SER A 306 -8.91 -31.46 -14.91
C SER A 306 -10.08 -31.62 -13.93
N THR A 307 -11.25 -31.07 -14.28
CA THR A 307 -12.48 -31.18 -13.48
C THR A 307 -13.04 -32.60 -13.48
N SER A 308 -12.96 -33.33 -14.60
CA SER A 308 -13.39 -34.74 -14.63
C SER A 308 -12.47 -35.64 -13.81
N PHE A 309 -11.17 -35.34 -13.77
CA PHE A 309 -10.20 -36.07 -12.94
C PHE A 309 -10.43 -35.86 -11.44
N SER A 310 -10.73 -34.63 -11.00
CA SER A 310 -11.04 -34.37 -9.59
C SER A 310 -12.38 -34.99 -9.16
N GLY A 311 -13.38 -34.97 -10.04
CA GLY A 311 -14.65 -35.67 -9.84
C GLY A 311 -14.46 -37.19 -9.69
N PHE A 312 -13.61 -37.79 -10.52
CA PHE A 312 -13.28 -39.21 -10.42
C PHE A 312 -12.63 -39.54 -9.07
N ILE A 313 -11.66 -38.74 -8.62
CA ILE A 313 -10.99 -38.92 -7.32
C ILE A 313 -12.00 -38.81 -6.14
N MET A 314 -12.86 -37.79 -6.14
CA MET A 314 -13.88 -37.60 -5.10
C MET A 314 -14.88 -38.77 -5.05
N THR A 315 -15.23 -39.33 -6.20
CA THR A 315 -16.15 -40.48 -6.28
C THR A 315 -15.48 -41.76 -5.75
N THR A 316 -14.19 -41.96 -6.00
CA THR A 316 -13.43 -43.09 -5.40
C THR A 316 -13.28 -42.98 -3.89
N TYR A 317 -13.08 -41.77 -3.34
CA TYR A 317 -12.97 -41.57 -1.89
C TYR A 317 -14.30 -41.85 -1.19
N THR A 318 -15.42 -41.37 -1.74
CA THR A 318 -16.75 -41.65 -1.16
C THR A 318 -17.11 -43.14 -1.18
N TYR A 319 -16.67 -43.89 -2.18
CA TYR A 319 -16.86 -45.35 -2.22
C TYR A 319 -15.99 -46.10 -1.19
N LEU A 320 -14.75 -45.65 -0.96
CA LEU A 320 -13.84 -46.30 0.00
C LEU A 320 -14.23 -46.04 1.47
N PHE A 321 -14.87 -44.91 1.77
CA PHE A 321 -15.22 -44.54 3.15
C PHE A 321 -16.67 -44.87 3.56
N SER A 322 -17.52 -45.30 2.61
CA SER A 322 -18.92 -45.66 2.89
C SER A 322 -19.14 -46.84 3.88
N PRO A 323 -18.30 -47.89 3.93
CA PRO A 323 -18.57 -49.03 4.82
C PRO A 323 -18.13 -48.84 6.30
N LEU A 324 -17.51 -47.72 6.68
CA LEU A 324 -16.97 -47.52 8.04
C LEU A 324 -17.97 -46.91 9.05
N VAL A 325 -19.18 -46.55 8.63
CA VAL A 325 -20.10 -45.75 9.46
C VAL A 325 -21.09 -46.55 10.34
N PRO A 326 -21.45 -47.84 10.12
CA PRO A 326 -22.42 -48.50 10.98
C PRO A 326 -21.75 -49.44 12.00
N THR A 327 -20.93 -48.94 12.94
CA THR A 327 -20.46 -49.80 14.07
C THR A 327 -20.41 -49.12 15.45
N VAL A 328 -21.03 -47.95 15.65
CA VAL A 328 -20.95 -47.25 16.96
C VAL A 328 -22.28 -47.21 17.75
N ASN A 329 -23.40 -47.66 17.18
CA ASN A 329 -24.71 -47.43 17.81
C ASN A 329 -25.34 -48.58 18.61
N ASN A 330 -24.67 -49.70 18.85
CA ASN A 330 -25.22 -50.78 19.67
C ASN A 330 -24.26 -51.20 20.79
N SER A 331 -24.36 -50.55 21.96
CA SER A 331 -23.93 -51.14 23.22
C SER A 331 -24.89 -50.72 24.35
N PRO A 332 -25.66 -51.65 24.96
CA PRO A 332 -26.48 -51.36 26.12
C PRO A 332 -25.77 -51.83 27.39
N ALA A 333 -25.47 -50.91 28.31
CA ALA A 333 -25.15 -51.26 29.69
C ALA A 333 -25.72 -50.22 30.67
N SER A 334 -26.68 -50.70 31.47
CA SER A 334 -27.28 -50.02 32.62
C SER A 334 -26.27 -49.85 33.75
N ILE A 335 -26.16 -48.67 34.36
CA ILE A 335 -25.82 -48.52 35.80
C ILE A 335 -26.63 -47.37 36.44
N THR A 336 -27.62 -47.81 37.21
CA THR A 336 -28.20 -47.38 38.48
C THR A 336 -27.73 -46.10 39.19
N ALA A 337 -28.73 -45.22 39.41
CA ALA A 337 -29.06 -44.33 40.53
C ALA A 337 -28.04 -43.91 41.62
N GLY A 338 -28.04 -42.59 41.89
CA GLY A 338 -28.23 -42.04 43.25
C GLY A 338 -27.10 -41.19 43.82
N HIS A 339 -27.27 -39.87 43.86
CA HIS A 339 -27.34 -39.05 45.09
C HIS A 339 -27.33 -37.55 44.78
N VAL A 340 -28.18 -36.83 45.51
CA VAL A 340 -28.49 -35.39 45.38
C VAL A 340 -27.92 -34.66 46.62
N LEU A 341 -27.48 -33.42 46.41
CA LEU A 341 -27.25 -32.28 47.34
C LEU A 341 -25.84 -32.11 47.96
N PRO A 342 -25.44 -30.89 48.41
CA PRO A 342 -25.84 -29.54 47.97
C PRO A 342 -24.67 -28.54 47.79
N LEU A 343 -24.98 -27.46 47.07
CA LEU A 343 -24.19 -26.23 46.90
C LEU A 343 -24.02 -25.50 48.25
N LYS A 344 -22.79 -25.15 48.64
CA LYS A 344 -22.48 -24.36 49.85
C LYS A 344 -21.69 -23.10 49.45
N VAL A 345 -22.38 -21.97 49.50
CA VAL A 345 -21.84 -20.60 49.40
C VAL A 345 -21.07 -20.31 50.69
N TRP A 346 -19.80 -19.89 50.60
CA TRP A 346 -19.10 -19.20 51.69
C TRP A 346 -18.51 -17.88 51.21
N THR A 347 -19.03 -16.82 51.82
CA THR A 347 -18.45 -15.49 52.00
C THR A 347 -17.17 -15.54 52.83
N THR A 348 -16.15 -14.75 52.49
CA THR A 348 -15.01 -14.48 53.38
C THR A 348 -14.79 -12.98 53.52
N ASN A 349 -14.84 -12.52 54.76
CA ASN A 349 -14.47 -11.19 55.24
C ASN A 349 -13.62 -11.42 56.50
N THR A 350 -12.37 -10.94 56.52
CA THR A 350 -11.42 -10.71 57.65
C THR A 350 -10.01 -10.67 57.01
N GLY A 351 -9.15 -9.66 57.16
CA GLY A 351 -8.83 -8.87 58.35
C GLY A 351 -7.58 -9.44 59.02
N LEU A 352 -6.59 -8.56 59.33
CA LEU A 352 -5.29 -8.75 60.04
C LEU A 352 -4.06 -8.61 59.12
N GLN A 353 -2.89 -8.09 59.51
CA GLN A 353 -2.41 -7.19 60.58
C GLN A 353 -0.90 -7.04 60.29
N MET A 354 -0.38 -5.81 60.26
CA MET A 354 1.05 -5.50 60.08
C MET A 354 1.87 -5.89 61.32
N PRO A 355 3.18 -6.12 61.15
CA PRO A 355 4.13 -5.50 62.07
C PRO A 355 5.26 -4.75 61.34
N ALA A 356 5.57 -3.59 61.91
CA ALA A 356 6.78 -2.82 61.65
C ALA A 356 7.96 -3.41 62.45
N SER A 357 9.19 -3.24 61.95
CA SER A 357 10.35 -2.85 62.75
C SER A 357 11.59 -2.55 61.90
N SER A 358 12.42 -1.69 62.47
CA SER A 358 13.39 -0.79 61.85
C SER A 358 14.85 -1.25 62.01
N ALA A 359 15.75 -0.43 61.43
CA ALA A 359 17.17 -0.18 61.78
C ALA A 359 18.24 -1.09 61.15
N ALA A 360 19.50 -0.69 60.90
CA ALA A 360 20.23 0.58 60.70
C ALA A 360 21.73 0.20 60.49
N ILE A 361 22.56 1.13 59.97
CA ILE A 361 24.05 1.20 60.05
C ILE A 361 24.83 0.24 59.08
N GLY A 362 25.91 0.60 58.37
CA GLY A 362 26.70 1.84 58.26
C GLY A 362 27.90 1.75 57.28
N ALA A 363 28.38 2.94 56.90
CA ALA A 363 29.73 3.43 56.54
C ALA A 363 30.90 2.55 55.94
N SER A 364 31.38 2.99 54.75
CA SER A 364 32.78 3.32 54.29
C SER A 364 33.94 2.28 54.30
N PRO A 365 35.15 2.54 53.70
CA PRO A 365 35.59 3.52 52.67
C PRO A 365 36.60 2.99 51.58
N GLY A 366 37.01 3.87 50.64
CA GLY A 366 38.31 3.88 49.89
C GLY A 366 38.39 3.04 48.59
N ASP A 367 39.04 3.41 47.48
CA ASP A 367 40.00 4.48 47.18
C ASP A 367 40.09 4.79 45.67
N SER A 368 40.39 6.07 45.38
CA SER A 368 41.29 6.67 44.38
C SER A 368 41.87 5.80 43.23
N VAL A 369 41.79 6.29 41.98
CA VAL A 369 42.95 6.73 41.13
C VAL A 369 42.44 7.43 39.84
N THR A 370 42.98 8.62 39.57
CA THR A 370 42.88 9.44 38.34
C THR A 370 43.90 8.96 37.28
N PRO A 371 43.81 9.34 35.97
CA PRO A 371 44.39 10.63 35.53
C PRO A 371 43.80 11.30 34.25
N THR A 372 43.84 12.64 34.27
CA THR A 372 44.17 13.62 33.20
C THR A 372 43.51 13.60 31.81
N HIS A 373 42.58 14.54 31.60
CA HIS A 373 42.73 15.79 30.82
C HIS A 373 43.40 15.75 29.42
N VAL A 374 42.61 15.92 28.34
CA VAL A 374 42.91 16.88 27.24
C VAL A 374 41.59 17.47 26.72
N ASN A 375 41.54 18.79 26.81
CA ASN A 375 40.49 19.69 26.36
C ASN A 375 40.84 20.16 24.94
N ASN A 376 39.91 20.18 23.98
CA ASN A 376 40.09 21.00 22.79
C ASN A 376 38.75 21.40 22.15
N ASN A 377 38.33 22.62 22.48
CA ASN A 377 37.33 23.41 21.77
C ASN A 377 37.96 23.96 20.47
N GLY A 378 37.25 23.79 19.36
CA GLY A 378 37.60 24.39 18.07
C GLY A 378 36.37 24.97 17.38
N SER A 379 35.94 26.15 17.83
CA SER A 379 35.06 27.05 17.08
C SER A 379 35.77 27.52 15.82
N PHE A 380 35.12 27.38 14.66
CA PHE A 380 35.48 28.11 13.45
C PHE A 380 34.29 28.93 12.97
N SER A 381 34.35 30.22 13.29
CA SER A 381 33.68 31.31 12.58
C SER A 381 34.48 31.61 11.31
N ASN A 382 33.83 31.84 10.17
CA ASN A 382 34.48 32.57 9.08
C ASN A 382 33.51 33.42 8.23
N ALA A 383 33.84 34.71 8.16
CA ALA A 383 33.66 35.70 7.08
C ALA A 383 32.28 35.78 6.39
N GLN A 384 31.43 36.80 6.66
CA GLN A 384 31.56 38.19 6.21
C GLN A 384 32.27 38.38 4.86
N ASN A 385 31.48 38.65 3.82
CA ASN A 385 31.95 39.40 2.65
C ASN A 385 30.98 40.56 2.37
N SER A 386 31.57 41.74 2.28
CA SER A 386 30.95 43.05 2.14
C SER A 386 30.96 43.53 0.70
N GLY A 387 29.94 44.30 0.32
CA GLY A 387 30.09 45.44 -0.59
C GLY A 387 29.30 45.38 -1.90
N LYS A 388 28.23 46.18 -2.01
CA LYS A 388 28.30 47.52 -2.62
C LYS A 388 26.94 48.20 -2.63
N SER A 389 26.92 49.38 -2.03
CA SER A 389 25.96 50.45 -2.18
C SER A 389 25.82 50.92 -3.63
N ASN A 390 24.62 51.35 -4.02
CA ASN A 390 24.47 52.64 -4.68
C ASN A 390 23.06 53.23 -4.48
N ALA A 391 23.07 54.55 -4.40
CA ALA A 391 22.06 55.47 -3.94
C ALA A 391 20.97 55.77 -5.00
N ASP A 392 19.87 56.33 -4.46
CA ASP A 392 19.01 57.38 -4.99
C ASP A 392 18.30 57.19 -6.34
N THR A 393 16.97 57.31 -6.32
CA THR A 393 16.27 58.48 -6.90
C THR A 393 14.83 58.51 -6.42
N GLN A 394 14.48 59.55 -5.67
CA GLN A 394 13.11 59.96 -5.37
C GLN A 394 12.44 60.51 -6.63
N SER A 395 11.16 60.21 -6.84
CA SER A 395 10.24 61.17 -7.46
C SER A 395 8.80 60.84 -7.09
N ALA A 396 8.21 61.81 -6.38
CA ALA A 396 6.80 61.95 -6.12
C ALA A 396 5.99 62.09 -7.41
N ALA A 397 4.73 61.65 -7.39
CA ALA A 397 3.57 62.49 -7.75
C ALA A 397 2.26 61.68 -7.81
N ASN A 398 1.24 62.28 -7.20
CA ASN A 398 -0.16 62.38 -7.65
C ASN A 398 -1.19 61.29 -7.31
N ILE A 399 -1.97 61.68 -6.27
CA ILE A 399 -3.39 61.47 -5.99
C ILE A 399 -4.27 61.90 -7.20
N PRO A 400 -5.40 61.21 -7.48
CA PRO A 400 -6.75 61.73 -7.17
C PRO A 400 -7.67 60.62 -6.62
N LYS A 401 -8.32 60.75 -5.46
CA LYS A 401 -9.56 61.49 -5.12
C LYS A 401 -10.82 61.20 -5.97
N SER A 402 -11.88 60.87 -5.22
CA SER A 402 -13.33 60.98 -5.46
C SER A 402 -14.05 60.00 -6.41
N SER A 403 -15.02 59.25 -5.87
CA SER A 403 -16.44 59.56 -6.06
C SER A 403 -17.35 58.68 -5.19
N ASP A 404 -18.16 59.35 -4.38
CA ASP A 404 -19.39 58.86 -3.77
C ASP A 404 -20.44 58.50 -4.84
N SER A 405 -21.27 57.49 -4.58
CA SER A 405 -22.69 57.55 -4.95
C SER A 405 -23.54 56.60 -4.09
N SER A 406 -24.37 57.23 -3.27
CA SER A 406 -25.57 56.70 -2.63
C SER A 406 -26.68 56.53 -3.67
N THR A 407 -27.47 55.44 -3.65
CA THR A 407 -28.93 55.49 -3.33
C THR A 407 -29.67 54.15 -3.53
N LYS A 408 -30.38 53.80 -2.45
CA LYS A 408 -31.76 53.30 -2.33
C LYS A 408 -32.14 51.79 -2.40
N PRO A 409 -33.14 51.39 -1.58
CA PRO A 409 -33.59 50.02 -1.36
C PRO A 409 -34.81 49.68 -2.24
N SER A 410 -35.13 48.39 -2.37
CA SER A 410 -36.43 47.94 -2.87
C SER A 410 -36.93 46.74 -2.09
N ASP A 411 -38.13 46.95 -1.56
CA ASP A 411 -38.99 46.04 -0.82
C ASP A 411 -39.69 45.00 -1.71
N ASN A 412 -40.16 43.95 -1.02
CA ASN A 412 -41.32 43.11 -1.30
C ASN A 412 -41.31 42.14 -2.50
N SER A 413 -41.40 40.84 -2.21
CA SER A 413 -42.65 40.10 -2.49
C SER A 413 -42.68 38.71 -1.86
N THR A 414 -43.67 38.52 -0.99
CA THR A 414 -44.10 37.26 -0.37
C THR A 414 -45.01 36.48 -1.33
N LYS A 415 -44.79 35.17 -1.51
CA LYS A 415 -45.84 34.23 -1.96
C LYS A 415 -45.70 32.83 -1.33
N PRO A 416 -46.81 32.11 -1.10
CA PRO A 416 -46.95 31.00 -0.15
C PRO A 416 -46.70 29.59 -0.76
N PRO A 417 -46.69 28.51 0.06
CA PRO A 417 -46.18 27.20 -0.34
C PRO A 417 -47.23 26.38 -1.09
N ASP A 418 -46.79 25.72 -2.16
CA ASP A 418 -47.62 24.79 -2.93
C ASP A 418 -47.30 23.36 -2.52
N ASN A 419 -48.37 22.65 -2.15
CA ASN A 419 -48.42 21.29 -1.67
C ASN A 419 -48.45 20.36 -2.89
N SER A 420 -47.47 19.47 -3.06
CA SER A 420 -47.55 18.41 -4.08
C SER A 420 -46.87 17.13 -3.62
N THR A 421 -47.70 16.29 -3.01
CA THR A 421 -47.89 14.86 -3.30
C THR A 421 -46.69 14.12 -3.92
N GLU A 422 -45.94 13.45 -3.05
CA GLU A 422 -44.97 12.41 -3.43
C GLU A 422 -45.69 11.17 -3.99
N PRO A 423 -45.25 10.64 -5.15
CA PRO A 423 -45.67 9.32 -5.62
C PRO A 423 -44.86 8.21 -4.90
N PRO A 424 -45.43 7.00 -4.77
CA PRO A 424 -44.89 5.95 -3.93
C PRO A 424 -43.54 5.45 -4.44
N ASP A 425 -42.57 5.43 -3.51
CA ASP A 425 -41.26 4.81 -3.64
C ASP A 425 -41.38 3.37 -4.16
N ASN A 426 -40.96 3.20 -5.41
CA ASN A 426 -40.89 1.91 -6.06
C ASN A 426 -39.66 1.19 -5.51
N SER A 427 -39.89 0.36 -4.49
CA SER A 427 -39.06 -0.74 -3.98
C SER A 427 -37.79 -0.98 -4.79
N THR A 428 -36.69 -0.43 -4.26
CA THR A 428 -35.34 -0.87 -4.60
C THR A 428 -35.29 -2.37 -4.37
N THR A 429 -35.18 -3.12 -5.45
CA THR A 429 -34.91 -4.56 -5.43
C THR A 429 -33.52 -4.71 -4.84
N SER A 430 -33.48 -4.81 -3.51
CA SER A 430 -32.37 -5.30 -2.71
C SER A 430 -32.05 -6.69 -3.25
N THR A 431 -31.23 -6.72 -4.28
CA THR A 431 -30.58 -7.93 -4.75
C THR A 431 -29.68 -8.28 -3.60
N ASP A 432 -30.13 -9.22 -2.79
CA ASP A 432 -29.43 -9.78 -1.64
C ASP A 432 -28.18 -10.48 -2.21
N GLU A 433 -27.18 -9.66 -2.55
CA GLU A 433 -25.91 -10.08 -3.09
C GLU A 433 -25.24 -10.83 -1.95
N TYR A 434 -25.41 -12.16 -1.95
CA TYR A 434 -24.76 -13.08 -1.02
C TYR A 434 -23.33 -12.63 -0.78
N GLU A 435 -23.11 -12.06 0.40
CA GLU A 435 -21.86 -11.44 0.74
C GLU A 435 -20.79 -12.53 0.77
N ARG A 436 -19.94 -12.54 -0.24
CA ARG A 436 -18.93 -13.59 -0.37
C ARG A 436 -17.94 -13.46 0.77
N VAL A 437 -17.89 -14.51 1.60
CA VAL A 437 -16.86 -14.69 2.60
C VAL A 437 -15.63 -15.28 1.92
N TYR A 438 -14.50 -14.61 2.06
CA TYR A 438 -13.20 -15.06 1.61
C TYR A 438 -12.44 -15.71 2.77
N VAL A 439 -11.52 -16.59 2.42
CA VAL A 439 -10.67 -17.32 3.37
C VAL A 439 -9.23 -17.07 2.99
N LEU A 440 -8.46 -16.50 3.92
CA LEU A 440 -7.03 -16.28 3.78
C LEU A 440 -6.30 -17.15 4.82
N THR A 441 -5.25 -17.85 4.40
CA THR A 441 -4.35 -18.55 5.34
C THR A 441 -3.10 -17.71 5.53
N VAL A 442 -2.82 -17.27 6.75
CA VAL A 442 -1.66 -16.44 7.13
C VAL A 442 -0.72 -17.22 8.05
N GLY A 443 0.58 -16.97 7.92
CA GLY A 443 1.66 -17.55 8.71
C GLY A 443 1.52 -19.04 8.96
N LEU A 444 1.65 -19.43 10.23
CA LEU A 444 1.57 -20.78 10.81
C LEU A 444 0.19 -21.47 10.66
N GLY A 445 -0.44 -21.36 9.49
CA GLY A 445 -1.73 -21.98 9.18
C GLY A 445 -2.94 -21.27 9.78
N ARG A 446 -2.81 -20.02 10.25
CA ARG A 446 -3.92 -19.27 10.82
C ARG A 446 -4.90 -18.88 9.72
N ILE A 447 -6.16 -19.27 9.87
CA ILE A 447 -7.21 -18.97 8.89
C ILE A 447 -7.93 -17.69 9.29
N VAL A 448 -7.99 -16.72 8.37
CA VAL A 448 -8.70 -15.44 8.51
C VAL A 448 -9.88 -15.45 7.54
N HIS A 449 -11.08 -15.43 8.08
CA HIS A 449 -12.31 -15.22 7.31
C HIS A 449 -12.56 -13.72 7.20
N TYR A 450 -12.86 -13.24 5.99
CA TYR A 450 -13.11 -11.82 5.77
C TYR A 450 -14.08 -11.57 4.62
N LYS A 451 -14.76 -10.43 4.70
CA LYS A 451 -15.66 -9.90 3.68
C LYS A 451 -14.99 -8.74 2.98
N GLU A 452 -15.52 -8.37 1.82
CA GLU A 452 -14.99 -7.23 1.06
C GLU A 452 -15.16 -5.90 1.82
N CYS A 453 -16.20 -5.78 2.65
CA CYS A 453 -16.42 -4.62 3.52
C CYS A 453 -15.41 -4.52 4.68
N ASP A 454 -14.76 -5.63 5.05
CA ASP A 454 -13.71 -5.65 6.09
C ASP A 454 -12.37 -5.09 5.56
N LEU A 455 -12.22 -4.97 4.24
CA LEU A 455 -11.00 -4.46 3.62
C LEU A 455 -10.99 -2.93 3.63
N ARG A 456 -10.10 -2.35 4.43
CA ARG A 456 -9.78 -0.93 4.34
C ARG A 456 -9.06 -0.62 3.02
N GLU A 457 -9.27 0.60 2.52
CA GLU A 457 -8.48 1.09 1.38
C GLU A 457 -6.99 1.14 1.78
N PRO A 458 -6.08 0.54 1.00
CA PRO A 458 -4.69 0.42 1.40
C PRO A 458 -4.06 1.80 1.54
N PRO A 459 -3.38 2.08 2.67
CA PRO A 459 -2.76 3.38 2.88
C PRO A 459 -1.64 3.62 1.87
N SER A 460 -1.38 4.90 1.58
CA SER A 460 -0.28 5.31 0.71
C SER A 460 1.05 5.13 1.41
N ILE A 461 1.56 3.90 1.42
CA ILE A 461 2.82 3.53 2.09
C ILE A 461 3.99 3.66 1.12
N THR A 462 5.14 4.12 1.62
CA THR A 462 6.42 4.11 0.91
C THR A 462 7.51 3.52 1.78
N PHE A 463 8.33 2.63 1.19
CA PHE A 463 9.50 2.03 1.83
C PHE A 463 10.82 2.58 1.27
N ALA A 464 10.75 3.64 0.46
CA ALA A 464 11.91 4.17 -0.27
C ALA A 464 13.08 4.57 0.63
N SER A 465 12.80 5.03 1.85
CA SER A 465 13.78 5.46 2.84
C SER A 465 14.10 4.40 3.90
N ASN A 466 13.30 3.33 4.03
CA ASN A 466 13.40 2.38 5.14
C ASN A 466 13.13 0.94 4.69
N ILE A 467 14.13 0.35 4.01
CA ILE A 467 14.12 -1.06 3.61
C ILE A 467 14.08 -2.01 4.83
N PRO A 468 14.76 -1.75 5.95
CA PRO A 468 14.62 -2.59 7.15
C PRO A 468 13.17 -2.65 7.67
N ARG A 469 12.40 -1.57 7.56
CA ARG A 469 10.96 -1.61 7.87
C ARG A 469 10.20 -2.50 6.91
N LEU A 470 10.49 -2.44 5.62
CA LEU A 470 9.88 -3.34 4.63
C LEU A 470 10.10 -4.81 5.00
N ASP A 471 11.30 -5.19 5.42
CA ASP A 471 11.59 -6.56 5.86
C ASP A 471 10.71 -7.02 7.03
N ARG A 472 10.55 -6.14 8.04
CA ARG A 472 9.75 -6.38 9.25
C ARG A 472 8.25 -6.53 9.00
N VAL A 473 7.73 -5.94 7.92
CA VAL A 473 6.30 -6.01 7.57
C VAL A 473 6.01 -6.87 6.34
N TRP A 474 7.01 -7.56 5.80
CA TRP A 474 6.84 -8.36 4.59
C TRP A 474 6.24 -9.75 4.85
N ASP A 475 6.65 -10.43 5.93
CA ASP A 475 6.37 -11.86 6.16
C ASP A 475 6.29 -12.15 7.64
N ASP A 476 5.19 -12.76 8.07
CA ASP A 476 4.86 -13.04 9.47
C ASP A 476 5.49 -14.33 10.01
N GLU A 477 6.08 -15.16 9.14
CA GLU A 477 6.82 -16.37 9.53
C GLU A 477 8.22 -16.07 10.08
N ARG A 478 8.67 -14.80 10.06
CA ARG A 478 10.04 -14.42 10.41
C ARG A 478 10.14 -13.81 11.81
N PRO A 479 11.26 -14.02 12.52
CA PRO A 479 11.47 -13.39 13.83
C PRO A 479 11.55 -11.86 13.80
N SER A 480 11.87 -11.26 12.64
CA SER A 480 11.88 -9.81 12.45
C SER A 480 10.48 -9.23 12.23
N TRP A 481 9.43 -10.07 12.19
CA TRP A 481 8.07 -9.63 11.99
C TRP A 481 7.60 -8.67 13.08
N ASP A 482 7.08 -7.51 12.68
CA ASP A 482 6.51 -6.50 13.57
C ASP A 482 4.98 -6.40 13.35
N PRO A 483 4.19 -7.16 14.13
CA PRO A 483 2.73 -7.17 13.99
C PRO A 483 2.10 -5.82 14.32
N GLU A 484 2.74 -4.99 15.17
CA GLU A 484 2.20 -3.68 15.54
C GLU A 484 2.35 -2.67 14.40
N ASP A 485 3.53 -2.60 13.78
CA ASP A 485 3.75 -1.73 12.61
C ASP A 485 2.81 -2.13 11.47
N CYS A 486 2.63 -3.44 11.25
CA CYS A 486 1.69 -3.92 10.25
C CYS A 486 0.22 -3.60 10.58
N GLY A 487 -0.23 -3.88 11.81
CA GLY A 487 -1.63 -3.70 12.20
C GLY A 487 -2.06 -2.24 12.25
N LYS A 488 -1.17 -1.34 12.71
CA LYS A 488 -1.44 0.10 12.85
C LYS A 488 -1.31 0.85 11.52
N ASN A 489 -0.28 0.56 10.72
CA ASN A 489 0.09 1.39 9.57
C ASN A 489 -0.24 0.77 8.20
N LEU A 490 -0.56 -0.52 8.12
CA LEU A 490 -0.77 -1.24 6.86
C LEU A 490 -2.19 -1.77 6.71
N LEU A 491 -2.41 -3.03 7.02
CA LEU A 491 -3.69 -3.71 6.83
C LEU A 491 -3.93 -4.65 8.00
N SER A 492 -5.05 -4.46 8.67
CA SER A 492 -5.59 -5.39 9.64
C SER A 492 -6.99 -5.82 9.20
N ILE A 493 -7.26 -7.12 9.29
CA ILE A 493 -8.55 -7.72 8.99
C ILE A 493 -9.02 -8.37 10.29
N ASN A 494 -10.17 -7.94 10.81
CA ASN A 494 -10.72 -8.43 12.08
C ASN A 494 -9.68 -8.39 13.23
N GLY A 495 -8.96 -7.27 13.34
CA GLY A 495 -7.89 -7.07 14.33
C GLY A 495 -6.61 -7.89 14.09
N THR A 496 -6.58 -8.73 13.06
CA THR A 496 -5.39 -9.54 12.72
C THR A 496 -4.52 -8.79 11.70
N PRO A 497 -3.25 -8.48 12.01
CA PRO A 497 -2.35 -7.82 11.06
C PRO A 497 -2.03 -8.75 9.89
N ILE A 498 -2.05 -8.22 8.67
CA ILE A 498 -1.85 -8.98 7.43
C ILE A 498 -0.55 -8.56 6.75
N ALA A 499 0.46 -9.43 6.77
CA ALA A 499 1.74 -9.21 6.12
C ALA A 499 1.63 -8.90 4.62
N LEU A 500 2.55 -8.06 4.12
CA LEU A 500 2.53 -7.63 2.71
C LEU A 500 2.59 -8.79 1.72
N ARG A 501 3.23 -9.91 2.07
CA ARG A 501 3.27 -11.14 1.26
C ARG A 501 1.88 -11.61 0.83
N TYR A 502 0.88 -11.49 1.70
CA TYR A 502 -0.50 -11.96 1.47
C TYR A 502 -1.39 -10.96 0.71
N TRP A 503 -0.93 -9.72 0.51
CA TRP A 503 -1.74 -8.67 -0.14
C TRP A 503 -2.16 -9.04 -1.55
N ARG A 504 -1.35 -9.83 -2.27
CA ARG A 504 -1.75 -10.37 -3.57
C ARG A 504 -3.02 -11.20 -3.45
N ASP A 505 -3.12 -12.09 -2.48
CA ASP A 505 -4.26 -12.99 -2.35
C ASP A 505 -5.49 -12.22 -1.84
N VAL A 506 -5.29 -11.28 -0.92
CA VAL A 506 -6.35 -10.41 -0.38
C VAL A 506 -7.01 -9.57 -1.48
N PHE A 507 -6.20 -8.89 -2.30
CA PHE A 507 -6.71 -7.90 -3.26
C PHE A 507 -6.89 -8.43 -4.70
N SER A 508 -6.39 -9.63 -5.04
CA SER A 508 -6.51 -10.17 -6.41
C SER A 508 -7.91 -10.70 -6.76
N GLY A 509 -8.77 -10.94 -5.77
CA GLY A 509 -10.04 -11.66 -5.92
C GLY A 509 -11.10 -11.01 -6.83
N LYS A 510 -10.98 -9.73 -7.19
CA LYS A 510 -11.94 -9.01 -8.06
C LYS A 510 -11.23 -7.92 -8.89
N LYS A 511 -11.95 -7.31 -9.84
CA LYS A 511 -11.54 -6.12 -10.62
C LYS A 511 -11.40 -4.87 -9.74
N SER A 512 -10.79 -5.01 -8.58
CA SER A 512 -10.43 -3.93 -7.69
C SER A 512 -9.42 -3.07 -8.46
N SER A 513 -9.88 -1.87 -8.85
CA SER A 513 -9.01 -0.84 -9.42
C SER A 513 -7.82 -0.54 -8.51
N VAL A 514 -8.04 -0.73 -7.19
CA VAL A 514 -7.04 -0.66 -6.12
C VAL A 514 -5.90 -1.66 -6.33
N TRP A 515 -6.19 -2.93 -6.66
CA TRP A 515 -5.13 -3.91 -6.93
C TRP A 515 -4.34 -3.54 -8.18
N ALA A 516 -4.99 -3.00 -9.21
CA ALA A 516 -4.30 -2.61 -10.43
C ALA A 516 -3.25 -1.51 -10.18
N SER A 517 -3.53 -0.53 -9.32
CA SER A 517 -2.55 0.48 -8.91
C SER A 517 -1.49 -0.08 -7.96
N LEU A 518 -1.90 -0.89 -6.99
CA LEU A 518 -1.02 -1.43 -5.95
C LEU A 518 -0.06 -2.52 -6.45
N LYS A 519 -0.48 -3.31 -7.44
CA LYS A 519 0.28 -4.45 -7.98
C LYS A 519 1.69 -4.06 -8.42
N LYS A 520 1.86 -2.85 -8.98
CA LYS A 520 3.17 -2.36 -9.40
C LYS A 520 4.09 -2.14 -8.19
N LEU A 521 3.62 -1.40 -7.19
CA LEU A 521 4.35 -1.14 -5.95
C LEU A 521 4.66 -2.43 -5.19
N TRP A 522 3.64 -3.28 -5.03
CA TRP A 522 3.78 -4.59 -4.38
C TRP A 522 4.84 -5.46 -5.06
N SER A 523 4.86 -5.46 -6.40
CA SER A 523 5.88 -6.21 -7.13
C SER A 523 7.28 -5.65 -6.84
N GLU A 524 7.48 -4.33 -6.81
CA GLU A 524 8.77 -3.73 -6.46
C GLU A 524 9.18 -4.07 -5.03
N TRP A 525 8.27 -3.94 -4.06
CA TRP A 525 8.49 -4.31 -2.65
C TRP A 525 8.89 -5.78 -2.50
N LYS A 526 8.20 -6.68 -3.21
CA LYS A 526 8.50 -8.11 -3.21
C LYS A 526 9.96 -8.39 -3.52
N TYR A 527 10.46 -7.88 -4.63
CA TYR A 527 11.81 -8.20 -5.07
C TYR A 527 12.88 -7.54 -4.20
N VAL A 528 12.61 -6.33 -3.67
CA VAL A 528 13.51 -5.69 -2.72
C VAL A 528 13.57 -6.49 -1.43
N ALA A 529 12.43 -6.90 -0.87
CA ALA A 529 12.37 -7.70 0.36
C ALA A 529 13.04 -9.07 0.17
N GLU A 530 12.75 -9.79 -0.93
CA GLU A 530 13.39 -11.06 -1.25
C GLU A 530 14.90 -10.94 -1.40
N ARG A 531 15.40 -9.89 -2.11
CA ARG A 531 16.85 -9.67 -2.24
C ARG A 531 17.47 -9.30 -0.91
N TYR A 532 16.86 -8.39 -0.16
CA TYR A 532 17.35 -7.95 1.15
C TYR A 532 17.51 -9.12 2.10
N ARG A 533 16.57 -10.07 2.09
CA ARG A 533 16.60 -11.30 2.91
C ARG A 533 17.57 -12.36 2.43
N ALA A 534 17.85 -12.40 1.13
CA ALA A 534 18.80 -13.36 0.58
C ALA A 534 20.27 -13.02 0.95
N SER A 535 20.51 -11.82 1.47
CA SER A 535 21.82 -11.31 1.90
C SER A 535 21.76 -10.79 3.33
N SER A 536 22.92 -10.55 3.95
CA SER A 536 22.94 -9.70 5.15
C SER A 536 22.65 -8.23 4.82
N PRO A 537 22.19 -7.40 5.77
CA PRO A 537 22.00 -5.97 5.55
C PRO A 537 23.24 -5.26 5.00
N ASP A 538 24.42 -5.64 5.48
CA ASP A 538 25.68 -5.03 5.06
C ASP A 538 26.08 -5.44 3.63
N GLU A 539 25.89 -6.71 3.27
CA GLU A 539 26.10 -7.19 1.90
C GLU A 539 25.12 -6.56 0.92
N PHE A 540 23.85 -6.44 1.32
CA PHE A 540 22.85 -5.75 0.52
C PHE A 540 23.29 -4.31 0.24
N TRP A 541 23.64 -3.55 1.28
CA TRP A 541 24.06 -2.17 1.07
C TRP A 541 25.40 -2.05 0.35
N LYS A 542 26.31 -3.02 0.49
CA LYS A 542 27.54 -3.07 -0.30
C LYS A 542 27.25 -3.28 -1.79
N GLU A 543 26.26 -4.09 -2.14
CA GLU A 543 25.82 -4.30 -3.52
C GLU A 543 25.07 -3.08 -4.09
N PHE A 544 24.24 -2.44 -3.27
CA PHE A 544 23.38 -1.32 -3.65
C PHE A 544 23.88 0.03 -3.11
N SER A 545 25.19 0.27 -3.19
CA SER A 545 25.82 1.56 -2.94
C SER A 545 26.75 1.95 -4.08
N PHE A 546 26.93 3.25 -4.27
CA PHE A 546 27.94 3.79 -5.18
C PHE A 546 29.34 3.52 -4.62
N SER A 547 30.37 3.68 -5.44
CA SER A 547 31.77 3.50 -5.03
C SER A 547 32.21 4.46 -3.92
N ASP A 548 31.47 5.54 -3.68
CA ASP A 548 31.67 6.50 -2.59
C ASP A 548 30.96 6.10 -1.28
N GLY A 549 30.30 4.94 -1.23
CA GLY A 549 29.56 4.44 -0.08
C GLY A 549 28.15 5.01 0.07
N ARG A 550 27.70 5.92 -0.81
CA ARG A 550 26.32 6.40 -0.79
C ARG A 550 25.37 5.31 -1.28
N ARG A 551 24.32 5.05 -0.49
CA ARG A 551 23.28 4.07 -0.85
C ARG A 551 22.52 4.50 -2.10
N PHE A 552 22.14 3.54 -2.93
CA PHE A 552 21.30 3.79 -4.09
C PHE A 552 19.91 4.28 -3.66
N HIS A 553 19.35 5.19 -4.45
CA HIS A 553 17.94 5.56 -4.27
C HIS A 553 17.03 4.39 -4.64
N TRP A 554 15.84 4.30 -4.05
CA TRP A 554 14.88 3.21 -4.27
C TRP A 554 14.69 2.81 -5.73
N LYS A 555 14.53 3.80 -6.62
CA LYS A 555 14.36 3.57 -8.05
C LYS A 555 15.59 2.89 -8.70
N ALA A 556 16.82 3.23 -8.30
CA ALA A 556 18.03 2.61 -8.83
C ALA A 556 18.14 1.15 -8.35
N ILE A 557 17.81 0.89 -7.09
CA ILE A 557 17.71 -0.48 -6.55
C ILE A 557 16.69 -1.29 -7.36
N SER A 558 15.49 -0.73 -7.55
CA SER A 558 14.40 -1.41 -8.26
C SER A 558 14.72 -1.66 -9.75
N ASP A 559 15.37 -0.71 -10.42
CA ASP A 559 15.78 -0.85 -11.82
C ASP A 559 16.90 -1.90 -11.96
N GLN A 560 17.92 -1.87 -11.08
CA GLN A 560 18.98 -2.89 -11.06
C GLN A 560 18.43 -4.30 -10.78
N LEU A 561 17.49 -4.45 -9.84
CA LEU A 561 16.80 -5.72 -9.57
C LEU A 561 15.94 -6.18 -10.74
N ARG A 562 15.40 -5.26 -11.54
CA ARG A 562 14.69 -5.61 -12.77
C ARG A 562 15.65 -6.16 -13.82
N ASP A 563 16.80 -5.52 -14.01
CA ASP A 563 17.82 -5.97 -14.95
C ASP A 563 18.40 -7.34 -14.57
N LEU A 564 18.66 -7.57 -13.28
CA LEU A 564 19.11 -8.88 -12.78
C LEU A 564 18.10 -9.98 -13.06
N ARG A 565 16.81 -9.72 -12.88
CA ARG A 565 15.74 -10.68 -13.21
C ARG A 565 15.64 -10.94 -14.70
N SER A 566 15.71 -9.89 -15.52
CA SER A 566 15.70 -10.06 -16.98
C SER A 566 16.90 -10.89 -17.45
N LYS A 567 18.08 -10.71 -16.86
CA LYS A 567 19.26 -11.55 -17.13
C LYS A 567 19.06 -13.00 -16.70
N HIS A 568 18.53 -13.23 -15.50
CA HIS A 568 18.27 -14.59 -15.00
C HIS A 568 17.20 -15.32 -15.82
N GLU A 569 16.12 -14.64 -16.19
CA GLU A 569 15.07 -15.19 -17.06
C GLU A 569 15.64 -15.52 -18.45
N GLN A 570 16.48 -14.65 -19.01
CA GLN A 570 17.18 -14.91 -20.27
C GLN A 570 18.09 -16.15 -20.15
N GLN A 571 18.83 -16.31 -19.05
CA GLN A 571 19.66 -17.50 -18.80
C GLN A 571 18.82 -18.78 -18.70
N LEU A 572 17.64 -18.74 -18.07
CA LEU A 572 16.73 -19.89 -18.02
C LEU A 572 16.18 -20.24 -19.40
N VAL A 573 15.85 -19.24 -20.22
CA VAL A 573 15.41 -19.43 -21.60
C VAL A 573 16.53 -20.03 -22.45
N ASP A 574 17.75 -19.55 -22.29
CA ASP A 574 18.90 -20.06 -23.04
C ASP A 574 19.29 -21.47 -22.60
N LYS A 575 19.20 -21.78 -21.29
CA LYS A 575 19.36 -23.13 -20.76
C LYS A 575 18.29 -24.08 -21.30
N ALA A 576 17.02 -23.68 -21.28
CA ALA A 576 15.92 -24.48 -21.82
C ALA A 576 16.01 -24.69 -23.35
N LYS A 577 16.69 -23.80 -24.07
CA LYS A 577 16.99 -23.98 -25.50
C LYS A 577 18.22 -24.88 -25.74
N ALA A 578 19.19 -24.84 -24.83
CA ALA A 578 20.41 -25.64 -24.92
C ALA A 578 20.17 -27.10 -24.51
N ASP A 579 19.29 -27.32 -23.53
CA ASP A 579 18.82 -28.65 -23.19
C ASP A 579 18.07 -29.20 -24.42
N PRO A 580 18.61 -30.23 -25.11
CA PRO A 580 17.97 -30.78 -26.29
C PRO A 580 16.54 -31.17 -25.89
N PRO A 581 15.54 -30.89 -26.75
CA PRO A 581 14.16 -31.22 -26.45
C PRO A 581 14.16 -32.69 -26.05
N ILE A 582 13.82 -32.97 -24.78
CA ILE A 582 13.72 -34.32 -24.25
C ILE A 582 12.90 -35.05 -25.30
N HIS A 583 13.57 -35.92 -26.07
CA HIS A 583 12.94 -36.66 -27.16
C HIS A 583 11.67 -37.19 -26.54
N LYS A 584 10.51 -36.72 -27.02
CA LYS A 584 9.22 -37.20 -26.56
C LYS A 584 9.35 -38.70 -26.64
N PHE A 585 9.51 -39.35 -25.49
CA PHE A 585 9.64 -40.80 -25.44
C PHE A 585 8.41 -41.28 -26.16
N ASP A 586 8.62 -41.88 -27.34
CA ASP A 586 7.54 -42.42 -28.14
C ASP A 586 6.88 -43.49 -27.27
N ALA A 587 5.79 -43.09 -26.60
CA ALA A 587 4.99 -43.96 -25.74
C ALA A 587 4.35 -45.12 -26.53
N LYS A 588 4.63 -45.23 -27.83
CA LYS A 588 4.29 -46.35 -28.70
C LYS A 588 5.15 -47.61 -28.49
N ALA A 589 6.25 -47.55 -27.73
CA ALA A 589 7.10 -48.74 -27.51
C ALA A 589 6.70 -49.59 -26.28
N ILE A 590 5.71 -49.20 -25.48
CA ILE A 590 5.13 -50.07 -24.43
C ILE A 590 3.91 -50.79 -25.03
N VAL A 591 4.16 -51.58 -26.08
CA VAL A 591 3.22 -52.60 -26.55
C VAL A 591 3.75 -53.95 -26.06
N ALA A 592 2.99 -54.55 -25.16
CA ALA A 592 2.92 -55.99 -24.86
C ALA A 592 4.22 -56.69 -24.43
N GLN A 593 4.56 -56.58 -23.15
CA GLN A 593 5.15 -57.73 -22.44
C GLN A 593 4.00 -58.49 -21.77
N PRO A 594 3.69 -59.73 -22.17
CA PRO A 594 2.64 -60.53 -21.53
C PRO A 594 3.06 -60.88 -20.10
N ILE A 595 2.30 -60.38 -19.13
CA ILE A 595 2.39 -60.81 -17.73
C ILE A 595 2.00 -62.28 -17.70
N THR A 596 2.99 -63.16 -17.60
CA THR A 596 2.78 -64.59 -17.40
C THR A 596 2.42 -64.80 -15.93
N THR A 597 1.12 -64.79 -15.64
CA THR A 597 0.57 -65.23 -14.35
C THR A 597 0.80 -66.73 -14.21
N GLY A 598 1.86 -67.10 -13.51
CA GLY A 598 2.05 -68.44 -12.95
C GLY A 598 1.01 -68.68 -11.85
N ILE A 599 -0.15 -69.20 -12.23
CA ILE A 599 -1.12 -69.78 -11.31
C ILE A 599 -0.56 -71.13 -10.85
N HIS A 600 0.04 -71.15 -9.66
CA HIS A 600 0.24 -72.40 -8.92
C HIS A 600 -1.07 -72.75 -8.21
N ARG A 601 -1.66 -73.86 -8.64
CA ARG A 601 -2.84 -74.52 -8.08
C ARG A 601 -2.40 -75.35 -6.86
N VAL A 602 -3.10 -75.19 -5.74
CA VAL A 602 -3.39 -76.25 -4.76
C VAL A 602 -4.88 -76.30 -4.60
#